data_AF-A0A518C0M5-F1
#
_entry.id   AF-A0A518C0M5-F1
#
_cell.length_a   1.000
_cell.length_b   1.000
_cell.length_c   1.000
_cell.angle_alpha   90.00
_cell.angle_beta   90.00
_cell.angle_gamma   90.00
#
_symmetry.space_group_name_H-M   'P 1'
#
loop_
_entity.id
_entity.type
_entity.pdbx_description
1 polymer ?
#
loop_
_entity_poly.entity_id
_entity_poly.type
_entity_poly.pdbx_seq_one_letter_code
_entity_poly.pdbx_strand_id
1 'polypeptide(L)'
;MSKMSSNRARALLADLIRAESDWVGIAENHKLSTHELAAWASREDTLRTLGALCSLADLQTQLLLGRCRLMAASRLLTLATAEEPTNSETARKACVDLLKLDRHLPTTPDQHDDNLTPQQLREILYTHDDDEDTDHQDQP
;
A
#
# COMPACT_ATOMS: atom_id res chain seq x y z
N MET A 1 -34.73 10.00 2.35
CA MET A 1 -33.73 8.90 2.38
C MET A 1 -33.79 8.25 3.76
N SER A 2 -34.21 6.99 3.85
CA SER A 2 -34.40 6.30 5.13
C SER A 2 -33.04 5.97 5.75
N LYS A 3 -32.79 6.39 7.00
CA LYS A 3 -31.54 6.11 7.70
C LYS A 3 -31.48 4.62 8.03
N MET A 4 -30.57 3.89 7.38
CA MET A 4 -30.29 2.50 7.73
C MET A 4 -29.78 2.43 9.17
N SER A 5 -30.39 1.56 9.99
CA SER A 5 -29.97 1.35 11.38
C SER A 5 -28.52 0.89 11.45
N SER A 6 -27.76 1.40 12.42
CA SER A 6 -26.34 1.07 12.64
C SER A 6 -26.09 -0.44 12.72
N ASN A 7 -27.00 -1.18 13.39
CA ASN A 7 -26.90 -2.64 13.50
C ASN A 7 -27.04 -3.35 12.15
N ARG A 8 -27.91 -2.84 11.26
CA ARG A 8 -28.11 -3.40 9.92
C ARG A 8 -26.92 -3.08 9.02
N ALA A 9 -26.38 -1.86 9.08
CA ALA A 9 -25.19 -1.48 8.34
C ALA A 9 -23.98 -2.36 8.71
N ARG A 10 -23.80 -2.66 9.99
CA ARG A 10 -22.73 -3.55 10.46
C ARG A 10 -22.91 -5.00 9.98
N ALA A 11 -24.13 -5.53 10.02
CA ALA A 11 -24.42 -6.87 9.51
C ALA A 11 -24.12 -6.95 8.00
N LEU A 12 -24.53 -5.93 7.25
CA LEU A 12 -24.30 -5.86 5.82
C LEU A 12 -22.81 -5.73 5.47
N LEU A 13 -22.05 -4.94 6.23
CA LEU A 13 -20.58 -4.90 6.12
C LEU A 13 -19.94 -6.27 6.41
N ALA A 14 -20.40 -6.98 7.44
CA ALA A 14 -19.86 -8.30 7.77
C ALA A 14 -20.08 -9.31 6.64
N ASP A 15 -21.26 -9.30 6.01
CA ASP A 15 -21.55 -10.19 4.88
C ASP A 15 -20.75 -9.82 3.62
N LEU A 16 -20.55 -8.51 3.37
CA LEU A 16 -19.66 -8.04 2.30
C LEU A 16 -18.21 -8.51 2.50
N ILE A 17 -17.71 -8.45 3.73
CA ILE A 17 -16.34 -8.87 4.06
C ILE A 17 -16.18 -10.39 3.91
N ARG A 18 -17.21 -11.18 4.24
CA ARG A 18 -17.17 -12.63 4.07
C ARG A 18 -17.07 -13.06 2.61
N ALA A 19 -17.62 -12.27 1.69
CA ALA A 19 -17.62 -12.53 0.25
C ALA A 19 -18.16 -13.92 -0.14
N GLU A 20 -19.00 -14.54 0.70
CA GLU A 20 -19.62 -15.85 0.45
C GLU A 20 -20.74 -15.78 -0.59
N SER A 21 -21.27 -14.59 -0.87
CA SER A 21 -22.36 -14.35 -1.81
C SER A 21 -22.00 -13.19 -2.74
N ASP A 22 -22.56 -13.22 -3.95
CA ASP A 22 -22.46 -12.09 -4.85
C ASP A 22 -23.30 -10.89 -4.35
N TRP A 23 -23.11 -9.75 -4.99
CA TRP A 23 -23.76 -8.51 -4.59
C TRP A 23 -25.30 -8.59 -4.66
N VAL A 24 -25.85 -9.43 -5.55
CA VAL A 24 -27.29 -9.70 -5.67
C VAL A 24 -27.78 -10.51 -4.47
N GLY A 25 -27.09 -11.60 -4.13
CA GLY A 25 -27.43 -12.43 -2.97
C GLY A 25 -27.35 -11.66 -1.65
N ILE A 26 -26.39 -10.75 -1.50
CA ILE A 26 -26.32 -9.87 -0.32
C ILE A 26 -27.53 -8.93 -0.28
N ALA A 27 -27.95 -8.34 -1.40
CA ALA A 27 -29.11 -7.48 -1.46
C ALA A 27 -30.40 -8.24 -1.05
N GLU A 28 -30.58 -9.46 -1.57
CA GLU A 28 -31.71 -10.34 -1.24
C GLU A 28 -31.74 -10.72 0.25
N ASN A 29 -30.60 -11.16 0.80
CA ASN A 29 -30.46 -11.54 2.21
C ASN A 29 -30.85 -10.39 3.16
N HIS A 30 -30.52 -9.16 2.76
CA HIS A 30 -30.82 -7.97 3.54
C HIS A 30 -32.15 -7.33 3.18
N LYS A 31 -32.96 -7.88 2.28
CA LYS A 31 -34.22 -7.29 1.79
C LYS A 31 -34.02 -5.85 1.31
N LEU A 32 -32.99 -5.64 0.50
CA LEU A 32 -32.68 -4.38 -0.15
C LEU A 32 -32.76 -4.57 -1.65
N SER A 33 -33.17 -3.52 -2.37
CA SER A 33 -32.90 -3.48 -3.79
C SER A 33 -31.40 -3.28 -4.04
N THR A 34 -30.95 -3.79 -5.18
CA THR A 34 -29.61 -3.56 -5.73
C THR A 34 -29.24 -2.07 -5.78
N HIS A 35 -30.20 -1.21 -6.12
CA HIS A 35 -30.06 0.24 -6.13
C HIS A 35 -29.88 0.83 -4.72
N GLU A 36 -30.65 0.37 -3.73
CA GLU A 36 -30.48 0.82 -2.34
C GLU A 36 -29.14 0.39 -1.75
N LEU A 37 -28.69 -0.82 -2.07
CA LEU A 37 -27.37 -1.31 -1.67
C LEU A 37 -26.26 -0.46 -2.29
N ALA A 38 -26.33 -0.17 -3.58
CA ALA A 38 -25.37 0.69 -4.27
C ALA A 38 -25.36 2.12 -3.69
N ALA A 39 -26.54 2.69 -3.45
CA ALA A 39 -26.67 4.01 -2.84
C ALA A 39 -26.11 4.05 -1.41
N TRP A 40 -26.31 2.99 -0.62
CA TRP A 40 -25.71 2.86 0.70
C TRP A 40 -24.18 2.74 0.63
N ALA A 41 -23.66 1.89 -0.26
CA ALA A 41 -22.23 1.67 -0.43
C ALA A 41 -21.50 2.93 -0.89
N SER A 42 -22.19 3.80 -1.65
CA SER A 42 -21.64 5.07 -2.16
C SER A 42 -21.62 6.19 -1.12
N ARG A 43 -22.13 5.97 0.11
CA ARG A 43 -22.07 6.98 1.16
C ARG A 43 -20.65 7.12 1.68
N GLU A 44 -20.24 8.35 1.96
CA GLU A 44 -18.87 8.67 2.39
C GLU A 44 -18.44 7.92 3.66
N ASP A 45 -19.34 7.78 4.64
CA ASP A 45 -19.08 7.04 5.88
C ASP A 45 -18.81 5.55 5.62
N THR A 46 -19.54 4.98 4.66
CA THR A 46 -19.44 3.59 4.25
C THR A 46 -18.18 3.35 3.43
N LEU A 47 -17.89 4.22 2.45
CA LEU A 47 -16.65 4.19 1.67
C LEU A 47 -15.41 4.30 2.54
N ARG A 48 -15.40 5.21 3.52
CA ARG A 48 -14.30 5.36 4.47
C ARG A 48 -14.06 4.08 5.27
N THR A 49 -15.15 3.45 5.74
CA THR A 49 -15.07 2.21 6.51
C THR A 49 -14.56 1.05 5.64
N LEU A 50 -15.09 0.90 4.42
CA LEU A 50 -14.63 -0.12 3.47
C LEU A 50 -13.16 0.09 3.09
N GLY A 51 -12.75 1.33 2.82
CA GLY A 51 -11.35 1.66 2.54
C GLY A 51 -10.42 1.28 3.69
N ALA A 52 -10.80 1.63 4.93
CA ALA A 52 -10.02 1.24 6.11
C ALA A 52 -9.91 -0.28 6.29
N LEU A 53 -10.97 -1.02 6.00
CA LEU A 53 -10.97 -2.48 6.05
C LEU A 53 -10.08 -3.09 4.96
N CYS A 54 -10.11 -2.56 3.74
CA CYS A 54 -9.20 -2.97 2.66
C CYS A 54 -7.74 -2.73 3.06
N SER A 55 -7.40 -1.53 3.53
CA SER A 55 -6.04 -1.24 4.00
C SER A 55 -5.60 -2.14 5.15
N LEU A 56 -6.51 -2.46 6.08
CA LEU A 56 -6.22 -3.39 7.17
C LEU A 56 -5.95 -4.81 6.64
N ALA A 57 -6.75 -5.30 5.69
CA ALA A 57 -6.56 -6.61 5.07
C ALA A 57 -5.22 -6.68 4.30
N ASP A 58 -4.84 -5.61 3.61
CA ASP A 58 -3.55 -5.51 2.92
C ASP A 58 -2.39 -5.56 3.91
N LEU A 59 -2.47 -4.79 4.99
CA LEU A 59 -1.45 -4.80 6.05
C LEU A 59 -1.33 -6.19 6.70
N GLN A 60 -2.45 -6.86 6.98
CA GLN A 60 -2.45 -8.22 7.53
C GLN A 60 -1.79 -9.21 6.56
N THR A 61 -2.12 -9.13 5.27
CA THR A 61 -1.48 -9.91 4.22
C THR A 61 0.03 -9.67 4.20
N GLN A 62 0.46 -8.41 4.22
CA GLN A 62 1.89 -8.04 4.22
C GLN A 62 2.61 -8.59 5.45
N LEU A 63 2.02 -8.50 6.65
CA LEU A 63 2.60 -9.05 7.88
C LEU A 63 2.73 -10.57 7.80
N LEU A 64 1.72 -11.27 7.29
CA LEU A 64 1.76 -12.72 7.11
C LEU A 64 2.86 -13.13 6.12
N LEU A 65 2.94 -12.45 4.97
CA LEU A 65 3.98 -12.68 3.98
C LEU A 65 5.37 -12.38 4.55
N GLY A 66 5.53 -11.29 5.29
CA GLY A 66 6.77 -10.93 5.98
C GLY A 66 7.22 -12.02 6.94
N ARG A 67 6.30 -12.54 7.77
CA ARG A 67 6.57 -13.66 8.67
C ARG A 67 6.99 -14.92 7.92
N CYS A 68 6.26 -15.29 6.85
CA CYS A 68 6.60 -16.46 6.04
C CYS A 68 7.98 -16.32 5.37
N ARG A 69 8.32 -15.12 4.86
CA ARG A 69 9.64 -14.82 4.30
C ARG A 69 10.75 -14.99 5.33
N LEU A 70 10.57 -14.45 6.54
CA LEU A 70 11.53 -14.61 7.63
C LEU A 70 11.74 -16.08 8.01
N MET A 71 10.65 -16.85 8.13
CA MET A 71 10.73 -18.28 8.42
C MET A 71 11.44 -19.06 7.30
N ALA A 72 11.19 -18.73 6.03
CA ALA A 72 11.87 -19.33 4.90
C ALA A 72 13.37 -19.00 4.91
N ALA A 73 13.74 -17.73 5.13
CA ALA A 73 15.13 -17.30 5.24
C ALA A 73 15.87 -18.02 6.38
N SER A 74 15.23 -18.15 7.56
CA SER A 74 15.80 -18.89 8.69
C SER A 74 16.08 -20.36 8.33
N ARG A 75 15.17 -21.03 7.62
CA ARG A 75 15.37 -22.42 7.16
C ARG A 75 16.47 -22.53 6.12
N LEU A 76 16.55 -21.59 5.18
CA LEU A 76 17.62 -21.56 4.18
C LEU A 76 18.98 -21.33 4.84
N LEU A 77 19.05 -20.47 5.86
CA LEU A 77 20.28 -20.28 6.63
C LEU A 77 20.73 -21.59 7.29
N THR A 78 19.81 -22.31 7.93
CA THR A 78 20.13 -23.63 8.51
C THR A 78 20.66 -24.62 7.47
N LEU A 79 20.07 -24.65 6.27
CA LEU A 79 20.54 -25.50 5.18
C LEU A 79 21.92 -25.06 4.63
N ALA A 80 22.17 -23.75 4.57
CA ALA A 80 23.43 -23.18 4.12
C ALA A 80 24.58 -23.43 5.11
N THR A 81 24.29 -23.47 6.41
CA THR A 81 25.29 -23.66 7.48
C THR A 81 25.39 -25.09 7.99
N ALA A 82 24.69 -26.05 7.39
CA ALA A 82 24.77 -27.45 7.79
C ALA A 82 26.16 -28.02 7.46
N GLU A 83 26.83 -28.63 8.44
CA GLU A 83 28.21 -29.14 8.32
C GLU A 83 28.32 -30.46 7.52
N GLU A 84 27.21 -31.02 7.04
CA GLU A 84 27.22 -32.32 6.36
C GLU A 84 27.80 -32.24 4.92
N PRO A 85 28.87 -33.02 4.62
CA PRO A 85 29.59 -32.93 3.35
C PRO A 85 28.79 -33.40 2.12
N THR A 86 27.71 -34.17 2.30
CA THR A 86 26.83 -34.63 1.22
C THR A 86 25.84 -33.57 0.73
N ASN A 87 25.74 -32.40 1.41
CA ASN A 87 24.76 -31.36 1.14
C ASN A 87 25.34 -30.08 0.50
N SER A 88 26.58 -30.13 -0.03
CA SER A 88 27.28 -28.98 -0.65
C SER A 88 26.44 -28.23 -1.70
N GLU A 89 25.76 -28.96 -2.60
CA GLU A 89 24.94 -28.33 -3.65
C GLU A 89 23.69 -27.65 -3.06
N THR A 90 23.04 -28.28 -2.09
CA THR A 90 21.87 -27.75 -1.38
C THR A 90 22.24 -26.49 -0.61
N ALA A 91 23.37 -26.49 0.10
CA ALA A 91 23.89 -25.34 0.81
C ALA A 91 24.16 -24.17 -0.16
N ARG A 92 24.79 -24.43 -1.31
CA ARG A 92 25.03 -23.41 -2.35
C ARG A 92 23.73 -22.83 -2.90
N LYS A 93 22.72 -23.66 -3.18
CA LYS A 93 21.39 -23.20 -3.63
C LYS A 93 20.72 -22.35 -2.57
N ALA A 94 20.78 -22.76 -1.30
CA ALA A 94 20.23 -22.00 -0.19
C ALA A 94 20.89 -20.63 -0.03
N CYS A 95 22.22 -20.55 -0.15
CA CYS A 95 22.95 -19.27 -0.18
C CYS A 95 22.48 -18.38 -1.34
N VAL A 96 22.32 -18.93 -2.54
CA VAL A 96 21.85 -18.18 -3.70
C VAL A 96 20.42 -17.66 -3.49
N ASP A 97 19.55 -18.46 -2.90
CA ASP A 97 18.17 -18.03 -2.65
C ASP A 97 18.07 -16.98 -1.53
N LEU A 98 18.93 -17.04 -0.51
CA LEU A 98 19.08 -15.97 0.49
C LEU A 98 19.47 -14.63 -0.15
N LEU A 99 20.44 -14.63 -1.08
CA LEU A 99 20.85 -13.43 -1.80
C LEU A 99 19.73 -12.84 -2.68
N LYS A 100 18.80 -13.68 -3.17
CA LYS A 100 17.64 -13.21 -3.94
C LYS A 100 16.56 -12.60 -3.05
N LEU A 101 16.42 -13.05 -1.80
CA LEU A 101 15.42 -12.50 -0.87
C LEU A 101 15.71 -11.03 -0.53
N ASP A 102 16.98 -10.65 -0.43
CA ASP A 102 17.40 -9.28 -0.08
C ASP A 102 17.06 -8.26 -1.17
N ARG A 103 17.07 -8.68 -2.44
CA ARG A 103 16.73 -7.83 -3.60
C ARG A 103 15.25 -7.43 -3.70
N HIS A 104 14.37 -8.08 -2.95
CA HIS A 104 12.92 -7.84 -3.00
C HIS A 104 12.38 -7.11 -1.77
N LEU A 105 13.24 -6.55 -0.92
CA LEU A 105 12.77 -5.56 0.04
C LEU A 105 12.33 -4.32 -0.74
N PRO A 106 11.09 -3.84 -0.56
CA PRO A 106 10.71 -2.54 -1.08
C PRO A 106 11.64 -1.51 -0.43
N THR A 107 12.51 -0.91 -1.22
CA THR A 107 13.19 0.33 -0.86
C THR A 107 12.09 1.29 -0.40
N THR A 108 12.22 1.81 0.83
CA THR A 108 11.35 2.87 1.34
C THR A 108 11.23 3.96 0.26
N PRO A 109 10.01 4.46 -0.04
CA PRO A 109 9.80 5.48 -1.07
C PRO A 109 10.25 6.86 -0.59
N ASP A 110 11.51 6.97 -0.17
CA ASP A 110 12.15 8.19 0.33
C ASP A 110 13.57 8.38 -0.23
N GLN A 111 13.91 7.67 -1.31
CA GLN A 111 14.95 8.14 -2.21
C GLN A 111 14.26 8.85 -3.36
N HIS A 112 13.99 10.13 -3.13
CA HIS A 112 13.81 11.10 -4.20
C HIS A 112 14.95 10.86 -5.21
N ASP A 113 14.59 10.47 -6.43
CA ASP A 113 15.49 10.53 -7.58
C ASP A 113 15.90 12.01 -7.75
N ASP A 114 16.96 12.43 -7.06
CA ASP A 114 17.70 13.66 -7.33
C ASP A 114 18.56 13.48 -8.60
N ASN A 115 17.94 12.95 -9.66
CA ASN A 115 18.44 13.09 -11.01
C ASN A 115 17.77 14.32 -11.63
N LEU A 116 18.00 15.48 -11.00
CA LEU A 116 17.82 16.75 -11.68
C LEU A 116 18.74 16.75 -12.89
N THR A 117 18.15 16.77 -14.07
CA THR A 117 18.92 16.85 -15.32
C THR A 117 19.77 18.12 -15.30
N PRO A 118 20.95 18.15 -15.95
CA PRO A 118 21.80 19.36 -16.04
C PRO A 118 21.06 20.59 -16.59
N GLN A 119 19.92 20.39 -17.25
CA GLN A 119 19.04 21.45 -17.75
C GLN A 119 18.19 22.09 -16.64
N GLN A 120 17.69 21.33 -15.66
CA GLN A 120 16.91 21.87 -14.53
C GLN A 120 17.78 22.66 -13.55
N LEU A 121 19.06 22.29 -13.40
CA LEU A 121 20.02 23.06 -12.60
C LEU A 121 20.36 24.42 -13.22
N ARG A 122 20.17 24.61 -14.54
CA ARG A 122 20.37 25.92 -15.19
C ARG A 122 19.21 26.88 -14.97
N GLU A 123 17.98 26.39 -14.86
CA GLU A 123 16.81 27.24 -14.61
C GLU A 123 16.83 27.87 -13.21
N ILE A 124 17.32 27.13 -12.21
CA ILE A 124 17.38 27.61 -10.82
C ILE A 124 18.47 28.68 -10.63
N LEU A 125 19.54 28.65 -11.42
CA LEU A 125 20.64 29.61 -11.35
C LEU A 125 20.40 30.92 -12.13
N TYR A 126 19.27 31.05 -12.84
CA TYR A 126 18.95 32.23 -13.66
C TYR A 126 17.75 33.04 -13.18
N THR A 127 17.08 32.64 -12.09
CA THR A 127 15.90 33.37 -11.56
C THR A 127 16.22 34.28 -10.36
N HIS A 128 17.43 34.85 -10.29
CA HIS A 128 17.84 35.62 -9.10
C HIS A 128 18.66 36.89 -9.36
N ASP A 129 18.43 37.61 -10.47
CA ASP A 129 19.20 38.83 -10.75
C ASP A 129 18.42 39.98 -11.44
N ASP A 130 17.10 40.10 -11.28
CA ASP A 130 16.38 41.30 -11.76
C ASP A 130 15.33 41.77 -10.74
N ASP A 131 15.80 42.41 -9.66
CA ASP A 131 15.03 43.43 -8.91
C ASP A 131 16.04 44.36 -8.20
N GLU A 132 16.92 45.00 -8.98
CA GLU A 132 17.63 46.21 -8.54
C GLU A 132 16.83 47.47 -8.89
N ASP A 133 16.36 48.13 -7.84
CA ASP A 133 16.26 49.57 -7.63
C ASP A 133 15.99 50.48 -8.84
N THR A 134 14.83 51.15 -8.83
CA THR A 134 14.76 52.54 -9.29
C THR A 134 14.04 53.40 -8.27
N ASP A 135 14.88 53.86 -7.35
CA ASP A 135 15.01 55.18 -6.74
C ASP A 135 13.90 56.24 -6.92
N HIS A 136 13.78 56.99 -5.84
CA HIS A 136 12.99 58.18 -5.57
C HIS A 136 12.76 59.14 -6.75
N GLN A 137 11.54 59.71 -6.83
CA GLN A 137 11.48 61.17 -6.90
C GLN A 137 10.22 61.76 -6.26
N ASP A 138 10.54 62.68 -5.37
CA ASP A 138 9.72 63.59 -4.58
C ASP A 138 9.03 64.67 -5.44
N GLN A 139 7.89 65.13 -4.93
CA GLN A 139 7.34 66.50 -4.99
C GLN A 139 6.64 67.01 -6.27
N PRO A 140 5.81 68.08 -6.15
CA PRO A 140 5.30 68.76 -4.95
C PRO A 140 3.77 68.64 -4.72
#